data_AF-A0A7W3FPM0-F1
#
_entry.id   AF-A0A7W3FPM0-F1
#
_cell.length_a   1.000
_cell.length_b   1.000
_cell.length_c   1.000
_cell.angle_alpha   90.00
_cell.angle_beta   90.00
_cell.angle_gamma   90.00
#
_symmetry.space_group_name_H-M   'P 1'
#
loop_
_entity.id
_entity.type
_entity.pdbx_description
1 polymer ?
#
loop_
_entity_poly.entity_id
_entity_poly.type
_entity_poly.pdbx_seq_one_letter_code
_entity_poly.pdbx_strand_id
1 'polypeptide(L)'
;MLDLPSHLVERLERTLEAHGMNDPTPALIAHLTLMHHGESTDGTRWEALGLSAVRCAELALASRSLHGLHGVLQILHAAHLTRLHAGPEQQLGDHLEDALFHAGRQLAETAADALHGRH
;
A
#
# COMPACT_ATOMS: atom_id res chain seq x y z
N MET A 1 -2.80 -17.92 27.35
CA MET A 1 -1.89 -18.87 26.67
C MET A 1 -2.78 -19.87 25.95
N LEU A 2 -2.88 -19.78 24.63
CA LEU A 2 -3.71 -20.71 23.85
C LEU A 2 -2.95 -22.03 23.74
N ASP A 3 -3.50 -23.08 24.34
CA ASP A 3 -2.91 -24.42 24.30
C ASP A 3 -3.31 -25.06 22.96
N LEU A 4 -2.43 -24.95 21.97
CA LEU A 4 -2.70 -25.45 20.63
C LEU A 4 -2.46 -26.97 20.58
N PRO A 5 -3.39 -27.77 20.08
CA PRO A 5 -3.20 -29.21 19.91
C PRO A 5 -1.92 -29.53 19.14
N SER A 6 -1.10 -30.46 19.64
CA SER A 6 0.23 -30.80 19.10
C SER A 6 0.24 -31.11 17.60
N HIS A 7 -0.77 -31.83 17.12
CA HIS A 7 -0.88 -32.15 15.69
C HIS A 7 -1.05 -30.92 14.79
N LEU A 8 -1.60 -29.81 15.31
CA LEU A 8 -1.69 -28.55 14.57
C LEU A 8 -0.35 -27.82 14.57
N VAL A 9 0.39 -27.86 15.69
CA VAL A 9 1.75 -27.30 15.80
C VAL A 9 2.67 -27.99 14.80
N GLU A 10 2.73 -29.32 14.83
CA GLU A 10 3.59 -30.12 13.94
C GLU A 10 3.25 -29.93 12.45
N ARG A 11 1.97 -29.70 12.13
CA ARG A 11 1.54 -29.43 10.75
C ARG A 11 1.92 -28.01 10.32
N LEU A 12 1.85 -27.04 11.24
CA LEU A 12 2.29 -25.68 11.00
C LEU A 12 3.80 -25.65 10.77
N GLU A 13 4.59 -26.22 11.67
CA GLU A 13 6.04 -26.31 11.57
C GLU A 13 6.47 -26.92 10.24
N ARG A 14 5.93 -28.08 9.88
CA ARG A 14 6.23 -28.74 8.59
C ARG A 14 5.86 -27.89 7.38
N THR A 15 4.78 -27.12 7.47
CA THR A 15 4.36 -26.22 6.40
C THR A 15 5.31 -25.03 6.31
N LEU A 16 5.74 -24.46 7.44
CA LEU A 16 6.70 -23.35 7.50
C LEU A 16 8.09 -23.76 6.97
N GLU A 17 8.55 -24.96 7.34
CA GLU A 17 9.79 -25.57 6.85
C GLU A 17 9.76 -25.78 5.34
N ALA A 18 8.64 -26.30 4.81
CA ALA A 18 8.46 -26.51 3.36
C ALA A 18 8.45 -25.19 2.56
N HIS A 19 8.07 -24.07 3.19
CA HIS A 19 8.08 -22.74 2.59
C HIS A 19 9.41 -21.97 2.83
N GLY A 20 10.45 -22.64 3.36
CA GLY A 20 11.77 -22.03 3.55
C GLY A 20 11.82 -20.95 4.62
N MET A 21 10.83 -20.87 5.52
CA MET A 21 10.75 -19.84 6.58
C MET A 21 11.67 -20.14 7.78
N ASN A 22 12.60 -21.09 7.67
CA ASN A 22 13.55 -21.47 8.73
C ASN A 22 14.79 -20.56 8.82
N ASP A 23 15.04 -19.75 7.79
CA ASP A 23 16.10 -18.74 7.83
C ASP A 23 15.44 -17.40 8.23
N PRO A 24 15.90 -16.70 9.28
CA PRO A 24 15.30 -15.43 9.68
C PRO A 24 15.46 -14.44 8.53
N THR A 25 14.38 -14.29 7.77
CA THR A 25 14.28 -13.28 6.72
C THR A 25 14.59 -11.94 7.38
N PRO A 26 15.58 -11.18 6.88
CA PRO A 26 15.92 -9.88 7.46
C PRO A 26 14.65 -9.07 7.62
N ALA A 27 14.47 -8.44 8.79
CA ALA A 27 13.21 -7.78 9.14
C ALA A 27 12.73 -6.84 8.01
N LEU A 28 13.64 -6.12 7.36
CA LEU A 28 13.32 -5.28 6.20
C LEU A 28 12.65 -6.05 5.06
N ILE A 29 13.17 -7.21 4.69
CA ILE A 29 12.61 -8.05 3.61
C ILE A 29 11.25 -8.60 4.03
N ALA A 30 11.09 -8.98 5.30
CA ALA A 30 9.79 -9.41 5.84
C ALA A 30 8.75 -8.28 5.76
N HIS A 31 9.09 -7.07 6.19
CA HIS A 31 8.19 -5.90 6.08
C HIS A 31 7.89 -5.57 4.62
N LEU A 32 8.87 -5.58 3.72
CA LEU A 32 8.65 -5.34 2.29
C LEU A 32 7.73 -6.37 1.64
N THR A 33 7.87 -7.64 2.02
CA THR A 33 7.04 -8.74 1.51
C THR A 33 5.60 -8.60 2.00
N LEU A 34 5.43 -8.22 3.27
CA LEU A 34 4.13 -7.96 3.88
C LEU A 34 3.42 -6.75 3.23
N MET A 35 4.15 -5.65 2.99
CA MET A 35 3.64 -4.49 2.25
C MET A 35 3.18 -4.84 0.82
N HIS A 36 3.74 -5.91 0.24
CA HIS A 36 3.36 -6.39 -1.10
C HIS A 36 2.07 -7.23 -1.12
N HIS A 37 1.59 -7.71 0.04
CA HIS A 37 0.56 -8.74 0.14
C HIS A 37 -0.85 -8.24 0.55
N GLY A 38 -1.20 -7.01 0.19
CA GLY A 38 -2.57 -6.50 0.38
C GLY A 38 -2.80 -5.84 1.74
N GLU A 39 -1.75 -5.21 2.27
CA GLU A 39 -1.90 -4.29 3.41
C GLU A 39 -2.57 -2.99 2.98
N SER A 40 -3.47 -2.51 3.84
CA SER A 40 -4.03 -1.16 3.77
C SER A 40 -2.98 -0.13 4.14
N THR A 41 -3.35 1.15 4.13
CA THR A 41 -2.48 2.29 4.40
C THR A 41 -1.85 2.30 5.80
N ASP A 42 -2.42 1.53 6.73
CA ASP A 42 -1.95 1.38 8.10
C ASP A 42 -1.02 0.17 8.30
N GLY A 43 -0.67 -0.55 7.22
CA GLY A 43 0.16 -1.75 7.29
C GLY A 43 -0.60 -2.96 7.84
N THR A 44 -1.93 -2.89 7.99
CA THR A 44 -2.73 -4.04 8.39
C THR A 44 -3.35 -4.71 7.17
N ARG A 45 -3.46 -6.04 7.20
CA ARG A 45 -4.21 -6.76 6.16
C ARG A 45 -5.67 -6.32 6.21
N TRP A 46 -6.22 -6.05 5.03
CA TRP A 46 -7.64 -5.75 4.92
C TRP A 46 -8.46 -7.02 5.19
N GLU A 47 -8.91 -7.20 6.43
CA GLU A 47 -9.75 -8.33 6.83
C GLU A 47 -11.22 -7.90 6.89
N ALA A 48 -11.97 -8.16 5.82
CA ALA A 48 -13.40 -7.96 5.77
C ALA A 48 -14.12 -9.32 5.69
N LEU A 49 -14.97 -9.60 6.68
CA LEU A 49 -15.76 -10.83 6.74
C LEU A 49 -16.62 -10.96 5.47
N GLY A 50 -16.49 -12.10 4.78
CA GLY A 50 -17.28 -12.42 3.59
C GLY A 50 -16.68 -12.00 2.25
N LEU A 51 -15.48 -11.41 2.22
CA LEU A 51 -14.75 -11.11 0.98
C LEU A 51 -13.69 -12.18 0.67
N SER A 52 -13.40 -12.38 -0.61
CA SER A 52 -12.29 -13.23 -1.05
C SER A 52 -10.94 -12.55 -0.78
N ALA A 53 -9.87 -13.34 -0.63
CA ALA A 53 -8.52 -12.80 -0.42
C ALA A 53 -8.08 -11.86 -1.56
N VAL A 54 -8.47 -12.18 -2.80
CA VAL A 54 -8.23 -11.32 -3.98
C VAL A 54 -8.94 -9.97 -3.80
N ARG A 55 -10.21 -9.98 -3.38
CA ARG A 55 -10.99 -8.76 -3.19
C ARG A 55 -10.43 -7.90 -2.05
N CYS A 56 -9.96 -8.51 -0.97
CA CYS A 56 -9.28 -7.79 0.10
C CYS A 56 -8.00 -7.10 -0.41
N ALA A 57 -7.20 -7.77 -1.24
CA ALA A 57 -6.00 -7.19 -1.82
C ALA A 57 -6.29 -6.01 -2.77
N GLU A 58 -7.37 -6.09 -3.56
CA GLU A 58 -7.85 -4.99 -4.39
C GLU A 58 -8.30 -3.78 -3.55
N LEU A 59 -9.06 -4.00 -2.48
CA LEU A 59 -9.48 -2.90 -1.59
C LEU A 59 -8.29 -2.26 -0.87
N ALA A 60 -7.32 -3.06 -0.46
CA ALA A 60 -6.05 -2.57 0.06
C ALA A 60 -5.28 -1.73 -1.00
N LEU A 61 -5.34 -2.12 -2.28
CA LEU A 61 -4.77 -1.34 -3.39
C LEU A 61 -5.47 0.00 -3.55
N ALA A 62 -6.80 0.00 -3.57
CA ALA A 62 -7.57 1.22 -3.61
C ALA A 62 -7.22 2.15 -2.44
N SER A 63 -7.14 1.61 -1.22
CA SER A 63 -6.80 2.35 0.00
C SER A 63 -5.44 3.06 -0.13
N ARG A 64 -4.37 2.33 -0.48
CA ARG A 64 -3.03 2.92 -0.62
C ARG A 64 -2.92 3.89 -1.79
N SER A 65 -3.59 3.62 -2.91
CA SER A 65 -3.62 4.52 -4.06
C SER A 65 -4.32 5.84 -3.72
N LEU A 66 -5.44 5.79 -2.99
CA LEU A 66 -6.13 6.99 -2.50
C LEU A 66 -5.28 7.78 -1.50
N HIS A 67 -4.56 7.10 -0.60
CA HIS A 67 -3.65 7.76 0.32
C HIS A 67 -2.49 8.46 -0.39
N GLY A 68 -1.87 7.79 -1.37
CA GLY A 68 -0.85 8.42 -2.22
C GLY A 68 -1.41 9.63 -2.98
N LEU A 69 -2.62 9.51 -3.53
CA LEU A 69 -3.30 10.61 -4.23
C LEU A 69 -3.52 11.81 -3.30
N HIS A 70 -3.95 11.58 -2.06
CA HIS A 70 -4.10 12.63 -1.07
C HIS A 70 -2.77 13.38 -0.82
N GLY A 71 -1.65 12.66 -0.66
CA GLY A 71 -0.34 13.27 -0.52
C GLY A 71 0.07 14.11 -1.75
N VAL A 72 -0.17 13.61 -2.96
CA VAL A 72 0.07 14.36 -4.20
C VAL A 72 -0.75 15.67 -4.23
N LEU A 73 -2.04 15.60 -3.87
CA LEU A 73 -2.91 16.78 -3.81
C LEU A 73 -2.44 17.80 -2.78
N GLN A 74 -1.91 17.36 -1.63
CA GLN A 74 -1.34 18.26 -0.63
C GLN A 74 -0.12 19.01 -1.18
N ILE A 75 0.77 18.33 -1.89
CA ILE A 75 1.95 18.97 -2.51
C ILE A 75 1.53 19.97 -3.59
N LEU A 76 0.60 19.59 -4.47
CA LEU A 76 0.07 20.48 -5.51
C LEU A 76 -0.62 21.71 -4.89
N HIS A 77 -1.38 21.52 -3.81
CA HIS A 77 -1.99 22.63 -3.09
C HIS A 77 -0.95 23.55 -2.45
N ALA A 78 0.09 23.00 -1.83
CA ALA A 78 1.20 23.78 -1.31
C ALA A 78 1.92 24.56 -2.42
N ALA A 79 2.18 23.93 -3.58
CA ALA A 79 2.77 24.60 -4.74
C ALA A 79 1.91 25.78 -5.23
N HIS A 80 0.58 25.60 -5.27
CA HIS A 80 -0.36 26.67 -5.58
C HIS A 80 -0.29 27.83 -4.58
N LEU A 81 -0.29 27.54 -3.27
CA LEU A 81 -0.17 28.56 -2.23
C LEU A 81 1.18 29.30 -2.32
N THR A 82 2.27 28.60 -2.58
CA THR A 82 3.60 29.20 -2.79
C THR A 82 3.59 30.15 -3.99
N ARG A 83 2.96 29.79 -5.11
CA ARG A 83 2.83 30.71 -6.26
C ARG A 83 2.10 32.01 -5.92
N LEU A 84 1.12 31.96 -5.02
CA LEU A 84 0.35 33.15 -4.62
C LEU A 84 1.09 34.04 -3.61
N HIS A 85 1.97 33.48 -2.78
CA HIS A 85 2.49 34.16 -1.59
C HIS A 85 4.03 34.26 -1.52
N ALA A 86 4.76 33.65 -2.46
CA ALA A 86 6.22 33.51 -2.41
C ALA A 86 6.90 33.84 -3.75
N GLY A 87 8.21 34.04 -3.71
CA GLY A 87 9.02 34.33 -4.90
C GLY A 87 9.21 33.11 -5.81
N PRO A 88 9.55 33.31 -7.10
CA PRO A 88 9.72 32.24 -8.08
C PRO A 88 10.76 31.19 -7.67
N GLU A 89 11.79 31.58 -6.92
CA GLU A 89 12.82 30.69 -6.37
C GLU A 89 12.30 29.69 -5.34
N GLN A 90 11.11 29.92 -4.78
CA GLN A 90 10.48 29.04 -3.79
C GLN A 90 9.46 28.08 -4.44
N GLN A 91 9.16 28.26 -5.73
CA GLN A 91 8.14 27.51 -6.43
C GLN A 91 8.62 26.09 -6.78
N LEU A 92 7.64 25.19 -6.92
CA LEU A 92 7.89 23.87 -7.47
C LEU A 92 8.27 24.02 -8.96
N GLY A 93 9.29 23.30 -9.42
CA GLY A 93 9.66 23.33 -10.84
C GLY A 93 8.60 22.65 -11.71
N ASP A 94 8.34 23.23 -12.89
CA ASP A 94 7.28 22.80 -13.82
C ASP A 94 7.30 21.28 -14.10
N HIS A 95 8.49 20.70 -14.32
CA HIS A 95 8.63 19.26 -14.57
C HIS A 95 8.16 18.39 -13.40
N LEU A 96 8.40 18.84 -12.16
CA LEU A 96 7.97 18.13 -10.97
C LEU A 96 6.46 18.29 -10.75
N GLU A 97 5.90 19.46 -11.07
CA GLU A 97 4.46 19.68 -11.04
C GLU A 97 3.71 18.79 -12.05
N ASP A 98 4.19 18.71 -13.29
CA ASP A 98 3.65 17.82 -14.32
C ASP A 98 3.74 16.34 -13.89
N ALA A 99 4.88 15.93 -13.32
CA ALA A 99 5.07 14.57 -12.82
C ALA A 99 4.08 14.24 -11.68
N LEU A 100 3.79 15.19 -10.80
CA LEU A 100 2.79 15.02 -9.75
C LEU A 100 1.37 14.90 -10.31
N PHE A 101 1.00 15.69 -11.32
CA PHE A 101 -0.29 15.53 -12.01
C PHE A 101 -0.43 14.15 -12.66
N HIS A 102 0.63 13.68 -13.33
CA HIS A 102 0.66 12.34 -13.91
C HIS A 102 0.55 11.24 -12.85
N ALA A 103 1.30 11.34 -11.75
CA ALA A 103 1.24 10.39 -10.65
C ALA A 103 -0.16 10.37 -10.00
N GLY A 104 -0.74 11.54 -9.75
CA GLY A 104 -2.10 11.65 -9.20
C GLY A 104 -3.14 10.99 -10.09
N ARG A 105 -3.07 11.21 -11.41
CA ARG A 105 -3.99 10.56 -12.37
C ARG A 105 -3.85 9.04 -12.35
N GLN A 106 -2.63 8.52 -12.37
CA GLN A 106 -2.39 7.08 -12.32
C GLN A 106 -2.85 6.46 -10.99
N LEU A 107 -2.67 7.15 -9.86
CA LEU A 107 -3.16 6.70 -8.56
C LEU A 107 -4.69 6.66 -8.52
N ALA A 108 -5.36 7.67 -9.09
CA ALA A 108 -6.82 7.70 -9.19
C ALA A 108 -7.37 6.59 -10.10
N GLU A 109 -6.76 6.38 -11.27
CA GLU A 109 -7.11 5.29 -12.19
C GLU A 109 -6.93 3.93 -11.50
N THR A 110 -5.78 3.69 -10.88
CA THR A 110 -5.49 2.46 -10.14
C THR A 110 -6.50 2.21 -9.01
N ALA A 111 -6.87 3.25 -8.26
CA ALA A 111 -7.86 3.12 -7.19
C ALA A 111 -9.24 2.79 -7.75
N ALA A 112 -9.65 3.43 -8.84
CA ALA A 112 -10.93 3.17 -9.49
C ALA A 112 -11.00 1.73 -10.03
N ASP A 113 -9.95 1.26 -10.70
CA ASP A 113 -9.87 -0.09 -11.23
C ASP A 113 -9.97 -1.14 -10.12
N ALA A 114 -9.21 -0.96 -9.03
CA ALA A 114 -9.26 -1.84 -7.87
C ALA A 114 -10.64 -1.83 -7.17
N LEU A 115 -11.28 -0.67 -7.04
CA LEU A 115 -12.65 -0.58 -6.49
C LEU A 115 -13.68 -1.30 -7.36
N HIS A 116 -13.52 -1.34 -8.68
CA HIS A 116 -14.43 -2.03 -9.59
C HIS A 116 -14.04 -3.49 -9.89
N GLY A 117 -12.87 -3.94 -9.44
CA GLY A 117 -12.35 -5.27 -9.77
C GLY A 117 -11.99 -5.41 -11.26
N ARG A 118 -11.51 -4.33 -11.88
CA ARG A 118 -11.08 -4.29 -13.28
C ARG A 118 -9.57 -4.41 -13.32
N HIS A 119 -9.04 -5.48 -13.91
CA HIS A 119 -7.61 -5.69 -14.14
C HIS A 119 -7.39 -6.24 -15.55
#